data_AF-A0A819SRN5-F1
#
_entry.id   AF-A0A819SRN5-F1
#
_cell.length_a   1.000
_cell.length_b   1.000
_cell.length_c   1.000
_cell.angle_alpha   90.00
_cell.angle_beta   90.00
_cell.angle_gamma   90.00
#
_symmetry.space_group_name_H-M   'P 1'
#
loop_
_entity.id
_entity.type
_entity.pdbx_description
1 polymer ?
#
loop_
_entity_poly.entity_id
_entity_poly.type
_entity_poly.pdbx_seq_one_letter_code
_entity_poly.pdbx_strand_id
1 'polypeptide(L)'
;DEITITEHYSATQLVIKLAQGQLTAGQVIKAYLKRAGIAHQLTNCFTEFLKKEALDRAKYLDEEFKRRGGPVGLLHDLPISLKDMVTMRGRRIISGWIKWIDRIAEDDTLIVKILHEAGAIFYVRTTEPQSLMHLECVSPVYGTTLNPFNRNLTSGGSTDGEGALLGLKASPMGKGTDIGGILDMESWLRDSSLVSIPWRSINLNSKNLTVAVMWDDGVVHPHPSVTCALRETVEHLKKYGIRVIDWEPIDYQKGWGI
;
A
#
# COMPACT_ATOMS: atom_id res chain seq x y z
N ASP A 1 -24.31 2.82 -7.19
CA ASP A 1 -24.10 1.42 -6.78
C ASP A 1 -22.74 1.32 -6.08
N GLU A 2 -22.68 0.72 -4.89
CA GLU A 2 -21.47 0.67 -4.04
C GLU A 2 -20.44 -0.35 -4.56
N ILE A 3 -20.90 -1.42 -5.21
CA ILE A 3 -20.02 -2.42 -5.85
C ILE A 3 -19.27 -1.75 -6.99
N THR A 4 -19.98 -1.03 -7.86
CA THR A 4 -19.35 -0.30 -8.96
C THR A 4 -18.23 0.64 -8.49
N ILE A 5 -18.44 1.38 -7.40
CA ILE A 5 -17.44 2.30 -6.83
C ILE A 5 -16.16 1.55 -6.44
N THR A 6 -16.30 0.39 -5.81
CA THR A 6 -15.17 -0.35 -5.24
C THR A 6 -14.53 -1.35 -6.21
N GLU A 7 -15.22 -1.75 -7.28
CA GLU A 7 -14.74 -2.78 -8.22
C GLU A 7 -14.31 -2.29 -9.58
N HIS A 8 -14.96 -1.23 -10.09
CA HIS A 8 -14.81 -0.83 -11.48
C HIS A 8 -14.03 0.47 -11.66
N TYR A 9 -13.71 1.17 -10.57
CA TYR A 9 -12.92 2.39 -10.61
C TYR A 9 -11.55 2.18 -9.94
N SER A 10 -10.49 2.49 -10.67
CA SER A 10 -9.16 2.67 -10.09
C SER A 10 -9.10 3.94 -9.24
N ALA A 11 -8.07 4.07 -8.41
CA ALA A 11 -7.84 5.30 -7.63
C ALA A 11 -7.84 6.56 -8.52
N THR A 12 -7.17 6.50 -9.69
CA THR A 12 -7.14 7.61 -10.65
C THR A 12 -8.53 7.93 -11.20
N GLN A 13 -9.33 6.92 -11.54
CA GLN A 13 -10.70 7.12 -12.02
C GLN A 13 -11.60 7.70 -10.92
N LEU A 14 -11.44 7.28 -9.67
CA LEU A 14 -12.15 7.86 -8.53
C LEU A 14 -11.81 9.34 -8.37
N VAL A 15 -10.52 9.71 -8.34
CA VAL A 15 -10.10 11.11 -8.23
C VAL A 15 -10.70 11.97 -9.34
N ILE A 16 -10.67 11.49 -10.60
CA ILE A 16 -11.27 12.23 -11.73
C ILE A 16 -12.78 12.42 -11.52
N LYS A 17 -13.50 11.37 -11.12
CA LYS A 17 -14.95 11.42 -10.92
C LYS A 17 -15.35 12.32 -9.75
N LEU A 18 -14.59 12.28 -8.65
CA LEU A 18 -14.76 13.13 -7.48
C LEU A 18 -14.49 14.60 -7.83
N ALA A 19 -13.38 14.89 -8.51
CA ALA A 19 -13.04 16.24 -8.96
C ALA A 19 -14.06 16.83 -9.95
N GLN A 20 -14.73 15.98 -10.74
CA GLN A 20 -15.81 16.37 -11.67
C GLN A 20 -17.19 16.44 -11.00
N GLY A 21 -17.32 16.12 -9.70
CA GLY A 21 -18.59 16.07 -8.99
C GLY A 21 -19.55 14.96 -9.47
N GLN A 22 -19.06 13.95 -10.20
CA GLN A 22 -19.85 12.79 -10.63
C GLN A 22 -20.11 11.81 -9.48
N LEU A 23 -19.22 11.81 -8.48
CA LEU A 23 -19.35 11.10 -7.22
C LEU A 23 -19.13 12.09 -6.08
N THR A 24 -19.72 11.83 -4.92
CA THR A 24 -19.50 12.61 -3.69
C THR A 24 -18.58 11.87 -2.74
N ALA A 25 -17.90 12.62 -1.86
CA ALA A 25 -17.04 12.05 -0.82
C ALA A 25 -17.81 11.03 0.03
N GLY A 26 -19.03 11.42 0.46
CA GLY A 26 -19.91 10.59 1.27
C GLY A 26 -20.29 9.25 0.61
N GLN A 27 -20.55 9.23 -0.70
CA GLN A 27 -20.86 7.99 -1.43
C GLN A 27 -19.65 7.05 -1.47
N VAL A 28 -18.48 7.59 -1.83
CA VAL A 28 -17.26 6.80 -1.99
C VAL A 28 -16.81 6.24 -0.66
N ILE A 29 -16.71 7.08 0.38
CA ILE A 29 -16.25 6.64 1.69
C ILE A 29 -17.18 5.60 2.32
N LYS A 30 -18.50 5.74 2.14
CA LYS A 30 -19.48 4.78 2.66
C LYS A 30 -19.32 3.41 2.01
N ALA A 31 -19.06 3.36 0.70
CA ALA A 31 -18.82 2.11 -0.02
C ALA A 31 -17.56 1.40 0.52
N TYR A 32 -16.46 2.15 0.69
CA TYR A 32 -15.21 1.60 1.22
C TYR A 32 -15.29 1.20 2.69
N LEU A 33 -15.96 1.96 3.55
CA LEU A 33 -16.17 1.59 4.97
C LEU A 33 -16.94 0.27 5.11
N LYS A 34 -17.98 0.06 4.29
CA LYS A 34 -18.74 -1.20 4.28
C LYS A 34 -17.88 -2.38 3.82
N ARG A 35 -17.16 -2.19 2.72
CA ARG A 35 -16.30 -3.25 2.16
C ARG A 35 -15.13 -3.58 3.08
N ALA A 36 -14.57 -2.59 3.77
CA ALA A 36 -13.55 -2.78 4.80
C ALA A 36 -14.07 -3.63 5.96
N GLY A 37 -15.30 -3.39 6.43
CA GLY A 37 -15.93 -4.24 7.45
C GLY A 37 -16.00 -5.71 7.04
N ILE A 38 -16.41 -5.99 5.79
CA ILE A 38 -16.43 -7.35 5.22
C ILE A 38 -15.01 -7.91 5.13
N ALA A 39 -14.07 -7.12 4.61
CA ALA A 39 -12.69 -7.55 4.47
C ALA A 39 -12.07 -7.95 5.81
N HIS A 40 -12.29 -7.15 6.85
CA HIS A 40 -11.79 -7.44 8.18
C HIS A 40 -12.40 -8.69 8.80
N GLN A 41 -13.70 -8.94 8.60
CA GLN A 41 -14.33 -10.19 9.03
C GLN A 41 -13.73 -11.43 8.36
N LEU A 42 -13.31 -11.30 7.10
CA LEU A 42 -12.73 -12.41 6.34
C LEU A 42 -11.25 -12.63 6.65
N THR A 43 -10.48 -11.56 6.85
CA THR A 43 -9.02 -11.61 6.85
C THR A 43 -8.34 -10.97 8.05
N ASN A 44 -9.06 -10.29 8.95
CA ASN A 44 -8.47 -9.63 10.11
C ASN A 44 -7.35 -8.62 9.73
N CYS A 45 -7.65 -7.74 8.76
CA CYS A 45 -6.63 -6.93 8.06
C CYS A 45 -6.37 -5.52 8.62
N PHE A 46 -7.07 -5.07 9.66
CA PHE A 46 -6.88 -3.72 10.19
C PHE A 46 -6.89 -3.68 11.72
N THR A 47 -6.17 -2.71 12.28
CA THR A 47 -6.03 -2.45 13.72
C THR A 47 -7.05 -1.43 14.21
N GLU A 48 -7.36 -0.42 13.39
CA GLU A 48 -8.30 0.66 13.74
C GLU A 48 -9.28 0.94 12.59
N PHE A 49 -10.56 1.13 12.95
CA PHE A 49 -11.62 1.50 12.03
C PHE A 49 -12.03 2.97 12.25
N LEU A 50 -11.58 3.87 11.38
CA LEU A 50 -11.70 5.33 11.52
C LEU A 50 -13.02 5.86 10.93
N LYS A 51 -14.13 5.16 11.20
CA LYS A 51 -15.43 5.43 10.58
C LYS A 51 -15.91 6.87 10.80
N LYS A 52 -15.82 7.37 12.03
CA LYS A 52 -16.35 8.69 12.38
C LYS A 52 -15.53 9.77 11.69
N GLU A 53 -14.22 9.69 11.80
CA GLU A 53 -13.26 10.62 11.21
C GLU A 53 -13.38 10.67 9.69
N ALA A 54 -13.52 9.51 9.06
CA ALA A 54 -13.70 9.40 7.62
C ALA A 54 -14.99 10.08 7.14
N LEU A 55 -16.11 9.88 7.84
CA LEU A 55 -17.40 10.50 7.50
C LEU A 55 -17.39 12.01 7.76
N ASP A 56 -16.80 12.44 8.87
CA ASP A 56 -16.67 13.87 9.21
C ASP A 56 -15.78 14.58 8.18
N ARG A 57 -14.67 13.97 7.77
CA ARG A 57 -13.78 14.49 6.73
C ARG A 57 -14.47 14.55 5.37
N ALA A 58 -15.21 13.51 4.99
CA ALA A 58 -15.98 13.49 3.75
C ALA A 58 -16.99 14.65 3.71
N LYS A 59 -17.73 14.86 4.81
CA LYS A 59 -18.68 15.98 4.92
C LYS A 59 -17.98 17.34 4.75
N TYR A 60 -16.86 17.54 5.44
CA TYR A 60 -16.06 18.76 5.31
C TYR A 60 -15.61 19.00 3.87
N LEU A 61 -15.12 17.95 3.19
CA LEU A 61 -14.64 18.07 1.81
C LEU A 61 -15.78 18.34 0.81
N ASP A 62 -16.94 17.72 1.00
CA ASP A 62 -18.15 18.02 0.21
C ASP A 62 -18.59 19.49 0.37
N GLU A 63 -18.47 20.07 1.58
CA GLU A 63 -18.75 21.49 1.85
C GLU A 63 -17.70 22.41 1.21
N GLU A 64 -16.42 22.08 1.33
CA GLU A 64 -15.33 22.84 0.72
C GLU A 64 -15.38 22.81 -0.81
N PHE A 65 -15.75 21.68 -1.41
CA PHE A 65 -15.93 21.55 -2.86
C PHE A 65 -16.97 22.55 -3.38
N LYS A 66 -18.11 22.63 -2.70
CA LYS A 66 -19.19 23.59 -3.02
C LYS A 66 -18.73 25.03 -2.81
N ARG A 67 -18.03 25.32 -1.72
CA ARG A 67 -17.56 26.67 -1.38
C ARG A 67 -16.51 27.20 -2.36
N ARG A 68 -15.59 26.33 -2.80
CA ARG A 68 -14.48 26.69 -3.71
C ARG A 68 -14.85 26.58 -5.19
N GLY A 69 -15.89 25.80 -5.52
CA GLY A 69 -16.22 25.45 -6.89
C GLY A 69 -15.27 24.41 -7.49
N GLY A 70 -14.64 23.56 -6.66
CA GLY A 70 -13.68 22.56 -7.13
C GLY A 70 -12.94 21.82 -6.01
N PRO A 71 -12.09 20.84 -6.37
CA PRO A 71 -11.40 19.97 -5.42
C PRO A 71 -10.41 20.74 -4.53
N VAL A 72 -10.24 20.28 -3.28
CA VAL A 72 -9.27 20.91 -2.36
C VAL A 72 -7.81 20.61 -2.70
N GLY A 73 -7.55 19.51 -3.43
CA GLY A 73 -6.21 19.04 -3.77
C GLY A 73 -6.23 17.83 -4.70
N LEU A 74 -5.04 17.30 -5.02
CA LEU A 74 -4.84 16.24 -6.02
C LEU A 74 -5.48 14.90 -5.66
N LEU A 75 -5.74 14.64 -4.37
CA LEU A 75 -6.32 13.41 -3.86
C LEU A 75 -7.68 13.66 -3.20
N HIS A 76 -8.36 14.74 -3.61
CA HIS A 76 -9.65 15.13 -3.06
C HIS A 76 -10.61 13.94 -2.99
N ASP A 77 -11.09 13.66 -1.78
CA ASP A 77 -12.06 12.62 -1.42
C ASP A 77 -11.59 11.17 -1.61
N LEU A 78 -10.33 10.94 -1.97
CA LEU A 78 -9.83 9.59 -2.17
C LEU A 78 -9.66 8.87 -0.82
N PRO A 79 -10.30 7.70 -0.61
CA PRO A 79 -10.05 6.88 0.57
C PRO A 79 -8.65 6.27 0.54
N ILE A 80 -7.90 6.41 1.62
CA ILE A 80 -6.55 5.83 1.75
C ILE A 80 -6.45 5.06 3.06
N SER A 81 -6.00 3.81 2.97
CA SER A 81 -5.62 2.98 4.12
C SER A 81 -4.16 3.24 4.51
N LEU A 82 -3.87 3.18 5.81
CA LEU A 82 -2.54 3.47 6.34
C LEU A 82 -2.06 2.32 7.22
N LYS A 83 -0.85 1.82 7.00
CA LYS A 83 -0.22 0.83 7.89
C LYS A 83 -0.03 1.36 9.32
N ASP A 84 -0.11 0.50 10.34
CA ASP A 84 0.01 0.90 11.77
C ASP A 84 1.30 1.68 12.10
N MET A 85 2.42 1.40 11.44
CA MET A 85 3.64 2.21 11.63
C MET A 85 3.50 3.64 11.09
N VAL A 86 2.59 3.90 10.14
CA VAL A 86 2.34 5.26 9.64
C VAL A 86 1.62 6.04 10.74
N THR A 87 2.39 6.84 11.47
CA THR A 87 1.93 7.52 12.69
C THR A 87 0.88 8.58 12.37
N MET A 88 -0.18 8.57 13.19
CA MET A 88 -1.23 9.57 13.22
C MET A 88 -1.38 10.09 14.64
N ARG A 89 -1.38 11.41 14.82
CA ARG A 89 -1.49 12.07 16.12
C ARG A 89 -2.73 11.58 16.87
N GLY A 90 -2.55 11.24 18.14
CA GLY A 90 -3.63 10.77 19.01
C GLY A 90 -4.07 9.32 18.76
N ARG A 91 -3.37 8.58 17.90
CA ARG A 91 -3.63 7.14 17.62
C ARG A 91 -2.55 6.25 18.22
N ARG A 92 -2.89 4.98 18.42
CA ARG A 92 -1.96 3.99 18.96
C ARG A 92 -0.84 3.70 17.95
N ILE A 93 0.38 3.46 18.40
CA ILE A 93 1.48 3.01 17.54
C ILE A 93 2.14 1.81 18.21
N ILE A 94 1.74 0.63 17.78
CA ILE A 94 1.98 -0.60 18.53
C ILE A 94 3.07 -1.43 17.86
N SER A 95 3.07 -1.49 16.53
CA SER A 95 4.03 -2.30 15.76
C SER A 95 4.16 -3.75 16.26
N GLY A 96 3.02 -4.32 16.68
CA GLY A 96 2.89 -5.65 17.25
C GLY A 96 3.58 -5.87 18.60
N TRP A 97 4.05 -4.82 19.28
CA TRP A 97 4.61 -4.94 20.63
C TRP A 97 3.54 -4.78 21.71
N ILE A 98 3.26 -5.83 22.48
CA ILE A 98 2.32 -5.78 23.62
C ILE A 98 2.70 -4.65 24.59
N LYS A 99 4.00 -4.43 24.82
CA LYS A 99 4.52 -3.34 25.67
C LYS A 99 4.08 -1.95 25.21
N TRP A 100 3.79 -1.76 23.92
CA TRP A 100 3.40 -0.48 23.34
C TRP A 100 1.89 -0.36 23.14
N ILE A 101 1.09 -1.25 23.72
CA ILE A 101 -0.37 -1.24 23.56
C ILE A 101 -0.96 0.16 23.84
N ASP A 102 -0.47 0.86 24.86
CA ASP A 102 -0.94 2.19 25.26
C ASP A 102 -0.07 3.35 24.74
N ARG A 103 0.86 3.07 23.82
CA ARG A 103 1.68 4.11 23.20
C ARG A 103 0.85 4.90 22.19
N ILE A 104 0.69 6.19 22.44
CA ILE A 104 -0.02 7.12 21.55
C ILE A 104 0.99 8.00 20.82
N ALA A 105 0.79 8.20 19.52
CA ALA A 105 1.62 9.08 18.72
C ALA A 105 1.31 10.55 19.04
N GLU A 106 2.35 11.34 19.29
CA GLU A 106 2.25 12.78 19.57
C GLU A 106 2.00 13.60 18.30
N ASP A 107 2.51 13.12 17.16
CA ASP A 107 2.49 13.81 15.88
C ASP A 107 2.15 12.90 14.70
N ASP A 108 1.59 13.51 13.65
CA ASP A 108 1.43 12.91 12.33
C ASP A 108 2.77 12.81 11.60
N THR A 109 3.00 11.69 10.92
CA THR A 109 4.11 11.61 9.95
C THR A 109 3.93 12.62 8.82
N LEU A 110 5.03 13.03 8.19
CA LEU A 110 5.00 13.97 7.07
C LEU A 110 4.10 13.48 5.92
N ILE A 111 4.11 12.18 5.63
CA ILE A 111 3.26 11.62 4.57
C ILE A 111 1.77 11.74 4.89
N VAL A 112 1.37 11.57 6.16
CA VAL A 112 -0.02 11.77 6.59
C VAL A 112 -0.44 13.23 6.38
N LYS A 113 0.43 14.19 6.73
CA LYS A 113 0.19 15.62 6.51
C LYS A 113 0.00 15.93 5.02
N ILE A 114 0.92 15.46 4.17
CA ILE A 114 0.87 15.66 2.71
C ILE A 114 -0.42 15.08 2.13
N LEU A 115 -0.77 13.83 2.47
CA LEU A 115 -1.97 13.17 1.96
C LEU A 115 -3.24 13.88 2.45
N HIS A 116 -3.28 14.29 3.72
CA HIS A 116 -4.41 15.02 4.29
C HIS A 116 -4.61 16.39 3.62
N GLU A 117 -3.53 17.15 3.39
CA GLU A 117 -3.53 18.43 2.67
C GLU A 117 -3.94 18.26 1.19
N ALA A 118 -3.52 17.16 0.56
CA ALA A 118 -3.96 16.80 -0.79
C ALA A 118 -5.45 16.42 -0.88
N GLY A 119 -6.16 16.32 0.25
CA GLY A 119 -7.60 16.07 0.31
C GLY A 119 -7.99 14.60 0.51
N ALA A 120 -7.07 13.73 0.89
CA ALA A 120 -7.37 12.32 1.14
C ALA A 120 -8.24 12.11 2.40
N ILE A 121 -8.91 10.95 2.44
CA ILE A 121 -9.74 10.50 3.57
C ILE A 121 -9.17 9.20 4.13
N PHE A 122 -8.68 9.23 5.37
CA PHE A 122 -8.23 8.02 6.07
C PHE A 122 -9.41 7.33 6.75
N TYR A 123 -9.55 6.02 6.58
CA TYR A 123 -10.73 5.26 7.05
C TYR A 123 -10.40 3.97 7.80
N VAL A 124 -9.19 3.43 7.64
CA VAL A 124 -8.68 2.27 8.35
C VAL A 124 -7.19 2.40 8.57
N ARG A 125 -6.71 1.81 9.66
CA ARG A 125 -5.27 1.56 9.87
C ARG A 125 -4.98 0.07 9.82
N THR A 126 -4.05 -0.36 8.98
CA THR A 126 -3.86 -1.78 8.67
C THR A 126 -2.89 -2.48 9.62
N THR A 127 -3.07 -3.80 9.68
CA THR A 127 -2.20 -4.71 10.42
C THR A 127 -0.80 -4.78 9.84
N GLU A 128 0.14 -5.14 10.71
CA GLU A 128 1.54 -5.38 10.41
C GLU A 128 2.08 -6.47 11.37
N PRO A 129 3.11 -7.25 10.98
CA PRO A 129 3.71 -8.23 11.87
C PRO A 129 4.46 -7.56 13.00
N GLN A 130 4.69 -8.31 14.08
CA GLN A 130 5.51 -7.84 15.19
C GLN A 130 6.85 -7.29 14.69
N SER A 131 7.17 -6.06 15.12
CA SER A 131 8.40 -5.34 14.78
C SER A 131 8.64 -5.06 13.30
N LEU A 132 7.69 -5.37 12.41
CA LEU A 132 7.84 -5.31 10.94
C LEU A 132 8.80 -6.33 10.33
N MET A 133 9.42 -7.19 11.14
CA MET A 133 10.52 -8.07 10.74
C MET A 133 10.05 -9.51 10.46
N HIS A 134 8.86 -9.67 9.87
CA HIS A 134 8.40 -10.97 9.41
C HIS A 134 7.73 -10.88 8.03
N LEU A 135 7.94 -11.91 7.23
CA LEU A 135 7.30 -12.11 5.92
C LEU A 135 5.91 -12.76 6.03
N GLU A 136 5.48 -13.07 7.25
CA GLU A 136 4.16 -13.58 7.58
C GLU A 136 3.55 -12.71 8.68
N CYS A 137 2.28 -12.34 8.53
CA CYS A 137 1.65 -11.51 9.53
C CYS A 137 1.00 -12.30 10.66
N VAL A 138 1.77 -12.41 11.74
CA VAL A 138 1.25 -12.75 13.06
C VAL A 138 1.59 -11.58 13.99
N SER A 139 0.55 -10.96 14.54
CA SER A 139 0.67 -9.96 15.60
C SER A 139 0.16 -10.56 16.91
N PRO A 140 0.94 -10.53 17.99
CA PRO A 140 0.44 -11.00 19.29
C PRO A 140 -0.66 -10.10 19.86
N VAL A 141 -0.86 -8.91 19.28
CA VAL A 141 -1.91 -7.96 19.67
C VAL A 141 -3.18 -8.15 18.84
N TYR A 142 -3.03 -8.33 17.52
CA TYR A 142 -4.14 -8.32 16.58
C TYR A 142 -4.47 -9.68 15.98
N GLY A 143 -3.66 -10.71 16.21
CA GLY A 143 -3.80 -12.03 15.60
C GLY A 143 -3.16 -12.10 14.21
N THR A 144 -3.61 -13.06 13.41
CA THR A 144 -3.07 -13.36 12.07
C THR A 144 -3.93 -12.70 11.00
N THR A 145 -3.27 -12.09 10.01
CA THR A 145 -3.94 -11.55 8.82
C THR A 145 -3.91 -12.56 7.67
N LEU A 146 -5.09 -12.96 7.21
CA LEU A 146 -5.24 -14.06 6.25
C LEU A 146 -5.23 -13.57 4.80
N ASN A 147 -4.79 -14.44 3.89
CA ASN A 147 -4.78 -14.14 2.47
C ASN A 147 -6.22 -14.00 1.91
N PRO A 148 -6.51 -12.94 1.15
CA PRO A 148 -7.84 -12.71 0.59
C PRO A 148 -8.25 -13.72 -0.49
N PHE A 149 -7.30 -14.37 -1.16
CA PHE A 149 -7.55 -15.37 -2.18
C PHE A 149 -7.64 -16.80 -1.62
N ASN A 150 -7.00 -17.06 -0.48
CA ASN A 150 -7.08 -18.35 0.22
C ASN A 150 -6.82 -18.19 1.71
N ARG A 151 -7.88 -18.24 2.52
CA ARG A 151 -7.82 -17.98 3.97
C ARG A 151 -7.03 -19.01 4.78
N ASN A 152 -6.57 -20.11 4.16
CA ASN A 152 -5.64 -21.06 4.77
C ASN A 152 -4.16 -20.64 4.63
N LEU A 153 -3.89 -19.53 3.94
CA LEU A 153 -2.54 -19.01 3.68
C LEU A 153 -2.32 -17.65 4.34
N THR A 154 -1.04 -17.32 4.57
CA THR A 154 -0.60 -15.98 4.97
C THR A 154 -0.86 -14.95 3.87
N SER A 155 -1.18 -13.72 4.28
CA SER A 155 -1.25 -12.56 3.37
C SER A 155 0.12 -11.94 3.07
N GLY A 156 1.19 -12.51 3.62
CA GLY A 156 2.56 -12.01 3.49
C GLY A 156 2.94 -11.07 4.63
N GLY A 157 3.93 -10.22 4.39
CA GLY A 157 4.43 -9.25 5.35
C GLY A 157 5.55 -8.39 4.73
N SER A 158 5.89 -7.24 5.31
CA SER A 158 5.31 -6.70 6.54
C SER A 158 4.09 -5.80 6.32
N THR A 159 3.67 -5.58 5.08
CA THR A 159 2.50 -4.74 4.73
C THR A 159 1.33 -5.61 4.27
N ASP A 160 0.98 -6.55 5.12
CA ASP A 160 -0.01 -7.60 4.91
C ASP A 160 -1.45 -7.08 4.93
N GLY A 161 -1.82 -6.25 5.91
CA GLY A 161 -3.17 -5.71 6.03
C GLY A 161 -3.56 -4.85 4.83
N GLU A 162 -2.62 -4.07 4.27
CA GLU A 162 -2.83 -3.37 3.00
C GLU A 162 -3.02 -4.35 1.84
N GLY A 163 -2.18 -5.40 1.76
CA GLY A 163 -2.32 -6.44 0.73
C GLY A 163 -3.67 -7.14 0.78
N ALA A 164 -4.16 -7.47 1.98
CA ALA A 164 -5.47 -8.07 2.19
C ALA A 164 -6.63 -7.11 1.83
N LEU A 165 -6.55 -5.84 2.23
CA LEU A 165 -7.57 -4.84 1.87
C LEU A 165 -7.62 -4.59 0.36
N LEU A 166 -6.47 -4.38 -0.28
CA LEU A 166 -6.37 -4.18 -1.72
C LEU A 166 -6.86 -5.41 -2.49
N GLY A 167 -6.47 -6.62 -2.06
CA GLY A 167 -6.92 -7.88 -2.68
C GLY A 167 -8.44 -8.08 -2.61
N LEU A 168 -9.09 -7.60 -1.55
CA LEU A 168 -10.55 -7.62 -1.43
C LEU A 168 -11.23 -6.38 -2.03
N LYS A 169 -10.45 -5.50 -2.69
CA LYS A 169 -10.88 -4.20 -3.23
C LYS A 169 -11.53 -3.29 -2.18
N ALA A 170 -11.20 -3.52 -0.91
CA ALA A 170 -11.67 -2.75 0.23
C ALA A 170 -10.86 -1.47 0.47
N SER A 171 -9.82 -1.24 -0.35
CA SER A 171 -9.09 0.03 -0.47
C SER A 171 -8.76 0.29 -1.96
N PRO A 172 -8.79 1.53 -2.45
CA PRO A 172 -8.26 1.86 -3.77
C PRO A 172 -6.74 2.13 -3.75
N MET A 173 -6.20 2.51 -2.59
CA MET A 173 -4.81 2.87 -2.38
C MET A 173 -4.45 2.75 -0.90
N GLY A 174 -3.28 2.19 -0.60
CA GLY A 174 -2.75 2.02 0.74
C GLY A 174 -1.33 2.55 0.88
N LYS A 175 -0.96 3.02 2.08
CA LYS A 175 0.43 3.37 2.41
C LYS A 175 1.05 2.29 3.30
N GLY A 176 1.91 1.48 2.69
CA GLY A 176 2.76 0.51 3.39
C GLY A 176 4.18 1.01 3.69
N THR A 177 5.01 0.09 4.17
CA THR A 177 6.46 0.29 4.35
C THR A 177 7.21 -0.92 3.81
N ASP A 178 8.42 -0.69 3.30
CA ASP A 178 9.35 -1.74 2.88
C ASP A 178 10.72 -1.42 3.48
N ILE A 179 11.27 -2.39 4.19
CA ILE A 179 12.56 -2.29 4.91
C ILE A 179 13.57 -3.29 4.32
N GLY A 180 13.12 -4.35 3.65
CA GLY A 180 13.97 -5.46 3.22
C GLY A 180 15.09 -4.99 2.30
N GLY A 181 14.78 -4.12 1.34
CA GLY A 181 15.79 -3.54 0.45
C GLY A 181 16.69 -2.46 1.08
N ILE A 182 16.34 -1.93 2.25
CA ILE A 182 17.06 -0.81 2.90
C ILE A 182 18.12 -1.32 3.90
N LEU A 183 17.90 -2.48 4.51
CA LEU A 183 18.87 -3.09 5.44
C LEU A 183 20.12 -3.59 4.71
N ASP A 184 19.95 -4.18 3.52
CA ASP A 184 21.07 -4.64 2.67
C ASP A 184 22.01 -3.50 2.23
N MET A 185 21.52 -2.25 2.27
CA MET A 185 22.29 -1.07 1.88
C MET A 185 23.08 -0.44 3.04
N GLU A 186 23.08 -1.06 4.23
CA GLU A 186 23.75 -0.56 5.45
C GLU A 186 23.45 0.92 5.72
N SER A 187 22.19 1.33 5.57
CA SER A 187 21.75 2.73 5.69
C SER A 187 22.00 3.37 7.07
N TRP A 188 22.47 2.63 8.06
CA TRP A 188 22.99 3.18 9.32
C TRP A 188 24.43 3.74 9.21
N LEU A 189 25.15 3.43 8.14
CA LEU A 189 26.49 3.97 7.83
C LEU A 189 26.42 5.20 6.89
N ARG A 190 25.28 5.44 6.24
CA ARG A 190 25.03 6.60 5.37
C ARG A 190 23.67 7.19 5.66
N ASP A 191 23.63 8.47 6.02
CA ASP A 191 22.42 9.24 6.34
C ASP A 191 21.19 8.77 5.54
N SER A 192 20.22 8.18 6.25
CA SER A 192 18.97 7.65 5.72
C SER A 192 17.98 8.73 5.28
N SER A 193 18.37 10.01 5.36
CA SER A 193 17.57 11.07 4.74
C SER A 193 17.52 10.81 3.24
N LEU A 194 16.34 10.32 2.84
CA LEU A 194 15.87 10.13 1.48
C LEU A 194 16.63 11.04 0.53
N VAL A 195 17.49 10.48 -0.32
CA VAL A 195 18.05 11.25 -1.43
C VAL A 195 16.85 11.75 -2.20
N SER A 196 16.59 13.06 -2.12
CA SER A 196 15.51 13.68 -2.88
C SER A 196 15.88 13.53 -4.34
N ILE A 197 15.36 12.48 -4.98
CA ILE A 197 15.45 12.32 -6.42
C ILE A 197 14.26 13.09 -6.96
N PRO A 198 14.47 14.23 -7.65
CA PRO A 198 13.38 14.96 -8.26
C PRO A 198 12.65 14.04 -9.21
N TRP A 199 11.32 14.15 -9.25
CA TRP A 199 10.53 13.42 -10.24
C TRP A 199 11.04 13.76 -11.64
N ARG A 200 11.39 12.73 -12.41
CA ARG A 200 11.82 12.87 -13.80
C ARG A 200 10.73 12.29 -14.70
N SER A 201 10.11 13.15 -15.49
CA SER A 201 9.21 12.70 -16.55
C SER A 201 10.03 11.98 -17.60
N ILE A 202 9.82 10.67 -17.73
CA ILE A 202 10.46 9.83 -18.73
C ILE A 202 9.43 9.43 -19.79
N ASN A 203 9.75 9.66 -21.07
CA ASN A 203 8.97 9.11 -22.17
C ASN A 203 9.47 7.69 -22.44
N LEU A 204 8.74 6.70 -21.90
CA LEU A 204 9.04 5.30 -22.09
C LEU A 204 8.48 4.82 -23.44
N ASN A 205 9.29 4.89 -24.50
CA ASN A 205 9.01 4.18 -25.74
C ASN A 205 9.47 2.72 -25.60
N SER A 206 8.59 1.75 -25.88
CA SER A 206 8.89 0.32 -25.76
C SER A 206 10.15 -0.11 -26.54
N LYS A 207 10.49 0.59 -27.64
CA LYS A 207 11.70 0.31 -28.43
C LYS A 207 13.02 0.68 -27.76
N ASN A 208 12.98 1.56 -26.75
CA ASN A 208 14.17 2.01 -26.02
C ASN A 208 14.29 1.36 -24.63
N LEU A 209 13.32 0.51 -24.27
CA LEU A 209 13.31 -0.17 -22.98
C LEU A 209 14.07 -1.49 -23.10
N THR A 210 15.07 -1.67 -22.26
CA THR A 210 15.70 -2.97 -22.00
C THR A 210 15.30 -3.43 -20.61
N VAL A 211 14.73 -4.62 -20.52
CA VAL A 211 14.40 -5.27 -19.25
C VAL A 211 15.40 -6.39 -19.03
N ALA A 212 16.13 -6.34 -17.92
CA ALA A 212 17.02 -7.41 -17.51
C ALA A 212 16.27 -8.35 -16.56
N VAL A 213 16.42 -9.66 -16.74
CA VAL A 213 15.69 -10.68 -15.99
C VAL A 213 16.69 -11.54 -15.22
N MET A 214 16.63 -11.46 -13.90
CA MET A 214 17.32 -12.36 -13.00
C MET A 214 16.40 -13.53 -12.69
N TRP A 215 16.77 -14.74 -13.12
CA TRP A 215 15.94 -15.94 -12.94
C TRP A 215 16.01 -16.50 -11.52
N ASP A 216 17.19 -16.43 -10.92
CA ASP A 216 17.49 -16.64 -9.52
C ASP A 216 18.80 -15.90 -9.18
N ASP A 217 19.10 -15.76 -7.89
CA ASP A 217 20.31 -15.10 -7.39
C ASP A 217 21.47 -16.10 -7.13
N GLY A 218 21.31 -17.36 -7.53
CA GLY A 218 22.25 -18.45 -7.25
C GLY A 218 22.22 -18.99 -5.81
N VAL A 219 21.35 -18.47 -4.94
CA VAL A 219 21.17 -18.92 -3.55
C VAL A 219 19.75 -19.40 -3.31
N VAL A 220 18.76 -18.64 -3.76
CA VAL A 220 17.33 -18.92 -3.61
C VAL A 220 16.72 -19.16 -4.99
N HIS A 221 16.29 -20.39 -5.24
CA HIS A 221 15.61 -20.75 -6.47
C HIS A 221 14.09 -20.58 -6.34
N PRO A 222 13.42 -19.87 -7.28
CA PRO A 222 11.97 -19.75 -7.26
C PRO A 222 11.26 -21.10 -7.45
N HIS A 223 10.11 -21.24 -6.82
CA HIS A 223 9.24 -22.40 -7.04
C HIS A 223 8.83 -22.51 -8.53
N PRO A 224 8.64 -23.72 -9.10
CA PRO A 224 8.33 -23.89 -10.52
C PRO A 224 7.14 -23.05 -11.04
N SER A 225 6.12 -22.81 -10.21
CA SER A 225 4.98 -21.94 -10.56
C SER A 225 5.39 -20.47 -10.76
N VAL A 226 6.29 -19.96 -9.92
CA VAL A 226 6.84 -18.60 -10.03
C VAL A 226 7.71 -18.49 -11.28
N THR A 227 8.57 -19.48 -11.53
CA THR A 227 9.39 -19.55 -12.75
C THR A 227 8.53 -19.60 -14.01
N CYS A 228 7.41 -20.34 -13.98
CA CYS A 228 6.46 -20.38 -15.08
C CYS A 228 5.87 -18.99 -15.37
N ALA A 229 5.38 -18.30 -14.34
CA ALA A 229 4.82 -16.95 -14.46
C ALA A 229 5.86 -15.92 -14.94
N LEU A 230 7.12 -16.04 -14.48
CA LEU A 230 8.21 -15.19 -14.94
C LEU A 230 8.52 -15.41 -16.43
N ARG A 231 8.57 -16.67 -16.88
CA ARG A 231 8.72 -17.01 -18.31
C ARG A 231 7.58 -16.45 -19.14
N GLU A 232 6.34 -16.61 -18.69
CA GLU A 232 5.18 -16.05 -19.38
C GLU A 232 5.30 -14.53 -19.51
N THR A 233 5.72 -13.84 -18.44
CA THR A 233 5.95 -12.39 -18.46
C THR A 233 7.03 -12.01 -19.48
N VAL A 234 8.15 -12.72 -19.51
CA VAL A 234 9.25 -12.51 -20.48
C VAL A 234 8.78 -12.68 -21.92
N GLU A 235 8.01 -13.72 -22.21
CA GLU A 235 7.50 -13.96 -23.56
C GLU A 235 6.50 -12.88 -24.00
N HIS A 236 5.66 -12.39 -23.08
CA HIS A 236 4.82 -11.23 -23.36
C HIS A 236 5.66 -9.98 -23.67
N LEU A 237 6.68 -9.67 -22.87
CA LEU A 237 7.56 -8.52 -23.10
C LEU A 237 8.24 -8.58 -24.47
N LYS A 238 8.82 -9.74 -24.83
CA LYS A 238 9.44 -9.96 -26.15
C LYS A 238 8.43 -9.78 -27.29
N LYS A 239 7.22 -10.33 -27.13
CA LYS A 239 6.13 -10.19 -28.12
C LYS A 239 5.70 -8.73 -28.34
N TYR A 240 5.73 -7.92 -27.29
CA TYR A 240 5.50 -6.47 -27.37
C TYR A 240 6.68 -5.68 -27.97
N GLY A 241 7.79 -6.34 -28.31
CA GLY A 241 8.97 -5.74 -28.92
C GLY A 241 9.93 -5.09 -27.92
N ILE A 242 9.80 -5.39 -26.62
CA ILE A 242 10.73 -4.94 -25.58
C ILE A 242 11.97 -5.83 -25.62
N ARG A 243 13.16 -5.23 -25.58
CA ARG A 243 14.41 -5.99 -25.48
C ARG A 243 14.50 -6.61 -24.09
N VAL A 244 14.54 -7.92 -24.02
CA VAL A 244 14.75 -8.65 -22.76
C VAL A 244 16.14 -9.28 -22.80
N ILE A 245 16.91 -9.11 -21.73
CA ILE A 245 18.23 -9.73 -21.55
C ILE A 245 18.24 -10.51 -20.24
N ASP A 246 19.05 -11.57 -20.18
CA ASP A 246 19.31 -12.25 -18.92
C ASP A 246 20.26 -11.40 -18.06
N TRP A 247 19.97 -11.34 -16.77
CA TRP A 247 20.82 -10.68 -15.77
C TRP A 247 21.52 -11.74 -14.94
N GLU A 248 22.85 -11.75 -15.00
CA GLU A 248 23.66 -12.60 -14.13
C GLU A 248 23.85 -11.92 -12.77
N PRO A 249 23.46 -12.55 -11.65
CA PRO A 249 23.70 -12.00 -10.32
C PRO A 249 25.21 -11.93 -10.04
N ILE A 250 25.72 -10.76 -9.66
CA ILE A 250 27.14 -10.54 -9.34
C ILE A 250 27.33 -10.63 -7.83
N ASP A 251 28.14 -11.57 -7.36
CA ASP A 251 28.60 -11.68 -5.97
C ASP A 251 27.49 -11.74 -4.88
N TYR A 252 26.25 -12.07 -5.24
CA TYR A 252 25.10 -12.09 -4.29
C TYR A 252 25.33 -12.99 -3.08
N GLN A 253 26.12 -14.06 -3.23
CA GLN A 253 26.51 -14.95 -2.12
C GLN A 253 27.24 -14.23 -0.98
N LYS A 254 27.95 -13.12 -1.26
CA LYS A 254 28.64 -12.34 -0.21
C LYS A 254 27.66 -11.72 0.78
N GLY A 255 26.47 -11.33 0.33
CA GLY A 255 25.43 -10.74 1.18
C GLY A 255 24.82 -11.73 2.19
N TRP A 256 24.92 -13.03 1.92
CA TRP A 256 24.42 -14.08 2.81
C TRP A 256 25.43 -14.53 3.87
N GLY A 257 26.70 -14.13 3.75
CA GLY A 257 27.77 -14.51 4.69
C GLY A 257 27.91 -13.59 5.91
N ILE A 258 26.94 -12.69 6.14
CA ILE A 258 26.94 -11.65 7.19
C ILE A 258 26.16 -12.13 8.42
#